data_AF-A0A0K6FTW7-F1
#
_entry.id   AF-A0A0K6FTW7-F1
#
_cell.length_a   1.000
_cell.length_b   1.000
_cell.length_c   1.000
_cell.angle_alpha   90.00
_cell.angle_beta   90.00
_cell.angle_gamma   90.00
#
_symmetry.space_group_name_H-M   'P 1'
#
loop_
_entity.id
_entity.type
_entity.pdbx_description
1 polymer ?
#
loop_
_entity_poly.entity_id
_entity_poly.type
_entity_poly.pdbx_seq_one_letter_code
_entity_poly.pdbx_strand_id
1 'polypeptide(L)'
;MNIRPPRPACMIIDFGNNIELGLDVSVPRVLQERRGLPKFIARSIFKRGVLHPTTYMPDGVTMPRLYNRSLEIYATVDNTEYEQFNQSVDQNPPHLSDPPEPNFAYRLFHDAESTFWVIALFLAHAAPKGYQIETEWNRNFRIFVTGTSLDWIEIHEWDARGVFSPDRKFWQDILHPSFSTVAPMLSQMHQYVYLEWAYRPELNPEHVHEALMRLLLIEIVRIQDNDADIEFATGTRALPVPKP
;
A
#
# COMPACT_ATOMS: atom_id res chain seq x y z
N MET A 1 3.48 -39.17 13.00
CA MET A 1 3.72 -37.75 13.32
C MET A 1 2.56 -36.94 12.76
N ASN A 2 1.76 -36.29 13.61
CA ASN A 2 0.62 -35.48 13.19
C ASN A 2 1.08 -34.05 12.93
N ILE A 3 1.23 -33.67 11.66
CA ILE A 3 1.45 -32.28 11.26
C ILE A 3 0.09 -31.58 11.36
N ARG A 4 -0.08 -30.69 12.34
CA ARG A 4 -1.28 -29.85 12.43
C ARG A 4 -1.26 -28.84 11.27
N PRO A 5 -2.40 -28.59 10.60
CA PRO A 5 -2.47 -27.53 9.62
C PRO A 5 -2.17 -26.18 10.28
N PRO A 6 -1.46 -25.26 9.60
CA PRO A 6 -1.16 -23.94 10.15
C PRO A 6 -2.48 -23.23 10.48
N ARG A 7 -2.58 -22.68 11.69
CA ARG A 7 -3.72 -21.82 12.06
C ARG A 7 -3.65 -20.55 11.21
N PRO A 8 -4.77 -20.06 10.64
CA PRO A 8 -4.77 -18.78 9.97
C PRO A 8 -4.27 -17.70 10.94
N ALA A 9 -3.11 -17.12 10.62
CA ALA A 9 -2.60 -15.94 11.30
C ALA A 9 -3.23 -14.73 10.62
N CYS A 10 -4.31 -14.21 11.20
CA CYS A 10 -4.93 -12.98 10.74
C CYS A 10 -4.11 -11.80 11.25
N MET A 11 -3.70 -10.90 10.35
CA MET A 11 -3.26 -9.56 10.72
C MET A 11 -4.51 -8.71 10.94
N ILE A 12 -4.87 -8.47 12.20
CA ILE A 12 -5.94 -7.53 12.54
C ILE A 12 -5.32 -6.13 12.59
N ILE A 13 -5.65 -5.30 11.61
CA ILE A 13 -5.25 -3.89 11.56
C ILE A 13 -6.42 -3.07 12.07
N ASP A 14 -6.29 -2.54 13.29
CA ASP A 14 -7.26 -1.60 13.85
C ASP A 14 -7.00 -0.19 13.30
N PHE A 15 -7.87 0.27 12.40
CA PHE A 15 -7.83 1.63 11.85
C PHE A 15 -8.50 2.68 12.75
N GLY A 16 -9.13 2.26 13.87
CA GLY A 16 -10.00 3.09 14.71
C GLY A 16 -9.44 3.49 16.07
N ASN A 17 -8.35 2.88 16.55
CA ASN A 17 -7.76 3.19 17.85
C ASN A 17 -6.23 3.13 17.81
N ASN A 18 -5.59 4.25 17.47
CA ASN A 18 -4.16 4.44 17.73
C ASN A 18 -3.99 5.54 18.78
N ILE A 19 -4.17 5.16 20.04
CA ILE A 19 -3.56 5.89 21.14
C ILE A 19 -2.10 5.46 21.15
N GLU A 20 -1.17 6.37 20.87
CA GLU A 20 0.21 6.19 21.30
C GLU A 20 0.17 5.97 22.82
N LEU A 21 0.47 4.74 23.25
CA LEU A 21 0.59 4.38 24.66
C LEU A 21 1.78 5.14 25.25
N GLY A 22 1.52 6.39 25.63
CA GLY A 22 2.51 7.33 26.16
C GLY A 22 1.98 8.73 26.50
N LEU A 23 0.75 9.11 26.10
CA LEU A 23 0.21 10.44 26.37
C LEU A 23 -0.92 10.41 27.40
N ASP A 24 -0.79 11.31 28.39
CA ASP A 24 -1.61 11.46 29.58
C ASP A 24 -3.08 11.82 29.24
N VAL A 25 -4.02 11.14 29.90
CA VAL A 25 -5.42 10.93 29.48
C VAL A 25 -6.34 12.10 29.87
N SER A 26 -5.94 13.35 29.64
CA SER A 26 -6.71 14.51 30.15
C SER A 26 -6.90 15.70 29.20
N VAL A 27 -7.07 15.46 27.89
CA VAL A 27 -7.41 16.53 26.94
C VAL A 27 -8.73 16.23 26.21
N PRO A 28 -9.69 17.18 26.10
CA PRO A 28 -10.98 17.04 25.38
C PRO A 28 -10.89 16.73 23.87
N ARG A 29 -9.70 16.40 23.36
CA ARG A 29 -9.36 16.24 21.94
C ARG A 29 -9.77 14.88 21.36
N VAL A 30 -10.22 13.97 22.22
CA VAL A 30 -10.63 12.58 21.95
C VAL A 30 -11.72 12.44 20.86
N LEU A 31 -12.52 13.49 20.59
CA LEU A 31 -13.51 13.47 19.50
C LEU A 31 -13.00 14.05 18.17
N GLN A 32 -11.93 14.87 18.16
CA GLN A 32 -11.22 15.27 16.94
C GLN A 32 -10.19 14.22 16.48
N GLU A 33 -9.81 13.30 17.37
CA GLU A 33 -8.75 12.30 17.22
C GLU A 33 -9.19 11.00 16.51
N ARG A 34 -10.44 10.91 16.01
CA ARG A 34 -10.88 9.79 15.14
C ARG A 34 -10.45 9.96 13.68
N ARG A 35 -9.22 10.43 13.44
CA ARG A 35 -8.60 10.42 12.11
C ARG A 35 -7.50 9.37 12.14
N GLY A 36 -7.52 8.43 11.19
CA GLY A 36 -6.40 7.51 11.01
C GLY A 36 -5.08 8.29 10.96
N LEU A 37 -3.99 7.71 11.48
CA LEU A 37 -2.68 8.35 11.51
C LEU A 37 -2.38 8.99 10.14
N PRO A 38 -1.99 10.28 10.09
CA PRO A 38 -1.77 11.01 8.84
C PRO A 38 -0.89 10.29 7.81
N LYS A 39 0.00 9.41 8.26
CA LYS A 39 0.87 8.58 7.42
C LYS A 39 0.15 7.51 6.59
N PHE A 40 -1.08 7.14 6.94
CA PHE A 40 -1.83 6.06 6.29
C PHE A 40 -3.03 6.54 5.48
N ILE A 41 -3.59 7.70 5.77
CA ILE A 41 -4.73 8.27 5.02
C ILE A 41 -4.38 8.42 3.54
N ALA A 42 -5.30 8.06 2.64
CA ALA A 42 -5.18 8.28 1.20
C ALA A 42 -4.78 9.72 0.83
N ARG A 43 -3.96 9.89 -0.23
CA ARG A 43 -3.38 11.20 -0.62
C ARG A 43 -4.44 12.25 -0.96
N SER A 44 -5.50 11.86 -1.65
CA SER A 44 -6.62 12.76 -1.99
C SER A 44 -7.40 13.24 -0.76
N ILE A 45 -7.61 12.35 0.22
CA ILE A 45 -8.26 12.69 1.49
C ILE A 45 -7.35 13.62 2.31
N PHE A 46 -6.02 13.37 2.31
CA PHE A 46 -5.06 14.26 2.95
C PHE A 46 -5.13 15.68 2.37
N LYS A 47 -5.10 15.77 1.03
CA LYS A 47 -5.23 17.04 0.29
C LYS A 47 -6.61 17.70 0.42
N ARG A 48 -7.62 16.95 0.89
CA ARG A 48 -9.04 17.38 0.93
C ARG A 48 -9.57 17.76 -0.46
N GLY A 49 -9.12 17.05 -1.48
CA GLY A 49 -9.48 17.31 -2.85
C GLY A 49 -8.96 16.24 -3.78
N VAL A 50 -9.50 16.21 -4.99
CA VAL A 50 -9.05 15.27 -6.02
C VAL A 50 -7.60 15.59 -6.41
N LEU A 51 -6.79 14.54 -6.59
CA LEU A 51 -5.42 14.70 -7.08
C LEU A 51 -5.44 15.18 -8.54
N HIS A 52 -4.34 15.79 -8.99
CA HIS A 52 -4.30 16.41 -10.32
C HIS A 52 -4.45 15.35 -11.43
N PRO A 53 -5.09 15.65 -12.58
CA PRO A 53 -5.23 14.70 -13.70
C PRO A 53 -3.91 14.13 -14.26
N THR A 54 -2.77 14.77 -14.01
CA THR A 54 -1.46 14.20 -14.39
C THR A 54 -1.06 13.01 -13.52
N THR A 55 -1.60 12.93 -12.30
CA THR A 55 -1.52 11.76 -11.42
C THR A 55 -2.42 10.62 -11.92
N TYR A 56 -3.23 10.87 -12.95
CA TYR A 56 -4.16 9.93 -13.55
C TYR A 56 -3.66 9.31 -14.86
N MET A 57 -2.46 9.65 -15.38
CA MET A 57 -1.98 9.07 -16.66
C MET A 57 -1.89 7.53 -16.57
N PRO A 58 -2.87 6.79 -17.10
CA PRO A 58 -3.01 5.36 -16.86
C PRO A 58 -2.45 4.56 -18.04
N ASP A 59 -1.68 5.19 -18.94
CA ASP A 59 -1.08 4.52 -20.09
C ASP A 59 -0.28 3.31 -19.59
N GLY A 60 -0.88 2.13 -19.75
CA GLY A 60 -0.30 0.85 -19.33
C GLY A 60 -0.69 0.32 -17.95
N VAL A 61 -1.56 0.97 -17.17
CA VAL A 61 -2.07 0.39 -15.91
C VAL A 61 -3.29 -0.47 -16.20
N THR A 62 -3.12 -1.79 -16.10
CA THR A 62 -4.17 -2.80 -16.29
C THR A 62 -4.51 -3.49 -14.98
N MET A 63 -5.67 -4.15 -14.94
CA MET A 63 -6.00 -5.01 -13.81
C MET A 63 -4.96 -6.14 -13.67
N PRO A 64 -4.34 -6.34 -12.49
CA PRO A 64 -3.40 -7.44 -12.28
C PRO A 64 -4.02 -8.78 -12.64
N ARG A 65 -3.29 -9.56 -13.45
CA ARG A 65 -3.74 -10.87 -13.92
C ARG A 65 -3.15 -11.97 -13.06
N LEU A 66 -4.00 -12.91 -12.69
CA LEU A 66 -3.59 -14.14 -12.02
C LEU A 66 -3.21 -15.19 -13.06
N TYR A 67 -2.24 -16.05 -12.69
CA TYR A 67 -1.75 -17.12 -13.55
C TYR A 67 -1.54 -18.41 -12.75
N ASN A 68 -1.66 -19.55 -13.42
CA ASN A 68 -1.38 -20.89 -12.87
C ASN A 68 -2.06 -21.08 -11.50
N ARG A 69 -1.29 -21.48 -10.48
CA ARG A 69 -1.75 -21.73 -9.11
C ARG A 69 -2.46 -20.53 -8.46
N SER A 70 -2.06 -19.29 -8.77
CA SER A 70 -2.76 -18.10 -8.23
C SER A 70 -4.17 -17.95 -8.82
N LEU A 71 -4.34 -18.28 -10.09
CA LEU A 71 -5.66 -18.32 -10.73
C LEU A 71 -6.48 -19.50 -10.21
N GLU A 72 -5.88 -20.67 -10.04
CA GLU A 72 -6.56 -21.86 -9.50
C GLU A 72 -7.11 -21.62 -8.08
N ILE A 73 -6.34 -20.96 -7.21
CA ILE A 73 -6.78 -20.61 -5.85
C ILE A 73 -7.96 -19.62 -5.89
N TYR A 74 -7.87 -18.63 -6.76
CA TYR A 74 -8.91 -17.60 -6.91
C TYR A 74 -10.20 -18.18 -7.50
N ALA A 75 -10.10 -19.00 -8.54
CA ALA A 75 -11.19 -19.53 -9.35
C ALA A 75 -12.05 -20.62 -8.68
N THR A 76 -11.89 -20.84 -7.37
CA THR A 76 -12.51 -21.98 -6.66
C THR A 76 -14.04 -21.85 -6.48
N VAL A 77 -14.63 -20.69 -6.77
CA VAL A 77 -16.07 -20.43 -6.51
C VAL A 77 -16.82 -19.89 -7.74
N ASP A 78 -16.33 -18.86 -8.44
CA ASP A 78 -16.90 -18.32 -9.69
C ASP A 78 -15.87 -17.41 -10.41
N ASN A 79 -15.67 -17.59 -11.72
CA ASN A 79 -14.74 -16.79 -12.54
C ASN A 79 -15.40 -15.58 -13.22
N THR A 80 -16.70 -15.42 -13.07
CA THR A 80 -17.44 -14.35 -13.76
C THR A 80 -17.01 -12.96 -13.27
N GLU A 81 -16.81 -12.79 -11.95
CA GLU A 81 -16.32 -11.53 -11.37
C GLU A 81 -14.88 -11.21 -11.80
N TYR A 82 -14.01 -12.22 -11.89
CA TYR A 82 -12.62 -12.05 -12.32
C TYR A 82 -12.53 -11.33 -13.67
N GLU A 83 -13.30 -11.80 -14.65
CA GLU A 83 -13.31 -11.23 -15.99
C GLU A 83 -14.03 -9.90 -16.08
N GLN A 84 -15.07 -9.67 -15.27
CA GLN A 84 -15.73 -8.37 -15.20
C GLN A 84 -14.76 -7.27 -14.76
N PHE A 85 -13.96 -7.52 -13.72
CA PHE A 85 -12.93 -6.58 -13.26
C PHE A 85 -11.91 -6.29 -14.36
N ASN A 86 -11.41 -7.34 -15.02
CA ASN A 86 -10.48 -7.21 -16.14
C ASN A 86 -11.02 -6.33 -17.26
N GLN A 87 -12.25 -6.62 -17.72
CA GLN A 87 -12.87 -5.90 -18.82
C GLN A 87 -13.15 -4.44 -18.46
N SER A 88 -13.65 -4.18 -17.24
CA SER A 88 -14.03 -2.83 -16.81
C SER A 88 -12.84 -1.85 -16.79
N VAL A 89 -11.67 -2.31 -16.32
CA VAL A 89 -10.46 -1.50 -16.21
C VAL A 89 -9.75 -1.40 -17.56
N ASP A 90 -9.62 -2.52 -18.29
CA ASP A 90 -8.73 -2.60 -19.45
C ASP A 90 -9.37 -2.12 -20.76
N GLN A 91 -10.69 -2.23 -20.94
CA GLN A 91 -11.33 -1.97 -22.24
C GLN A 91 -11.69 -0.51 -22.50
N ASN A 92 -11.71 0.32 -21.45
CA ASN A 92 -12.03 1.74 -21.57
C ASN A 92 -10.92 2.58 -20.95
N PRO A 93 -9.70 2.60 -21.54
CA PRO A 93 -8.71 3.58 -21.15
C PRO A 93 -9.31 4.98 -21.41
N PRO A 94 -9.22 5.90 -20.44
CA PRO A 94 -9.91 7.17 -20.52
C PRO A 94 -9.40 7.98 -21.71
N HIS A 95 -10.35 8.47 -22.53
CA HIS A 95 -10.06 9.47 -23.55
C HIS A 95 -9.78 10.81 -22.85
N LEU A 96 -8.49 11.16 -22.76
CA LEU A 96 -7.94 12.28 -21.99
C LEU A 96 -8.31 13.69 -22.48
N SER A 97 -9.08 13.83 -23.54
CA SER A 97 -9.37 15.15 -24.10
C SER A 97 -10.24 16.00 -23.17
N ASP A 98 -11.11 15.37 -22.35
CA ASP A 98 -11.97 16.02 -21.34
C ASP A 98 -12.39 14.98 -20.27
N PRO A 99 -11.57 14.73 -19.23
CA PRO A 99 -12.00 13.86 -18.14
C PRO A 99 -13.22 14.49 -17.42
N PRO A 100 -14.23 13.69 -17.02
CA PRO A 100 -15.37 14.22 -16.28
C PRO A 100 -14.89 14.90 -15.00
N GLU A 101 -15.50 16.03 -14.63
CA GLU A 101 -15.18 16.69 -13.36
C GLU A 101 -15.50 15.74 -12.19
N PRO A 102 -14.49 15.30 -11.43
CA PRO A 102 -14.70 14.34 -10.37
C PRO A 102 -15.26 15.03 -9.14
N ASN A 103 -16.37 14.50 -8.61
CA ASN A 103 -16.85 14.91 -7.29
C ASN A 103 -15.94 14.35 -6.21
N PHE A 104 -15.33 15.25 -5.42
CA PHE A 104 -14.56 14.86 -4.24
C PHE A 104 -15.49 14.24 -3.19
N ALA A 105 -15.39 12.93 -3.03
CA ALA A 105 -16.12 12.17 -2.03
C ALA A 105 -15.27 10.98 -1.59
N TYR A 106 -15.42 10.57 -0.33
CA TYR A 106 -14.80 9.35 0.16
C TYR A 106 -15.34 8.12 -0.59
N ARG A 107 -14.46 7.22 -1.02
CA ARG A 107 -14.75 6.00 -1.78
C ARG A 107 -13.81 4.89 -1.35
N LEU A 108 -14.18 3.64 -1.65
CA LEU A 108 -13.45 2.44 -1.23
C LEU A 108 -11.99 2.39 -1.71
N PHE A 109 -11.64 3.02 -2.84
CA PHE A 109 -10.24 3.06 -3.25
C PHE A 109 -9.33 3.84 -2.29
N HIS A 110 -9.89 4.75 -1.46
CA HIS A 110 -9.11 5.41 -0.41
C HIS A 110 -8.73 4.45 0.71
N ASP A 111 -9.60 3.50 1.05
CA ASP A 111 -9.28 2.42 2.00
C ASP A 111 -8.17 1.53 1.45
N ALA A 112 -8.23 1.22 0.14
CA ALA A 112 -7.21 0.42 -0.54
C ALA A 112 -5.85 1.12 -0.57
N GLU A 113 -5.81 2.42 -0.90
CA GLU A 113 -4.59 3.23 -0.81
C GLU A 113 -4.05 3.26 0.62
N SER A 114 -4.93 3.41 1.61
CA SER A 114 -4.51 3.44 3.02
C SER A 114 -3.91 2.10 3.46
N THR A 115 -4.52 0.99 3.03
CA THR A 115 -4.01 -0.36 3.24
C THR A 115 -2.65 -0.56 2.59
N PHE A 116 -2.46 -0.05 1.38
CA PHE A 116 -1.15 -0.07 0.71
C PHE A 116 -0.08 0.66 1.54
N TRP A 117 -0.37 1.85 2.07
CA TRP A 117 0.60 2.58 2.89
C TRP A 117 0.96 1.84 4.19
N VAL A 118 0.01 1.12 4.79
CA VAL A 118 0.30 0.25 5.94
C VAL A 118 1.26 -0.88 5.55
N ILE A 119 0.99 -1.59 4.45
CA ILE A 119 1.85 -2.67 3.95
C ILE A 119 3.25 -2.13 3.61
N ALA A 120 3.33 -1.01 2.90
CA ALA A 120 4.60 -0.39 2.50
C ALA A 120 5.44 0.02 3.72
N LEU A 121 4.83 0.68 4.71
CA LEU A 121 5.52 1.06 5.95
C LEU A 121 5.96 -0.15 6.75
N PHE A 122 5.10 -1.15 6.90
CA PHE A 122 5.45 -2.39 7.59
C PHE A 122 6.67 -3.05 6.94
N LEU A 123 6.66 -3.25 5.62
CA LEU A 123 7.76 -3.90 4.90
C LEU A 123 9.03 -3.06 4.86
N ALA A 124 8.92 -1.73 4.80
CA ALA A 124 10.07 -0.83 4.89
C ALA A 124 10.77 -0.92 6.25
N HIS A 125 10.01 -1.14 7.33
CA HIS A 125 10.51 -1.32 8.69
C HIS A 125 10.79 -2.77 9.10
N ALA A 126 10.45 -3.72 8.24
CA ALA A 126 10.75 -5.11 8.47
C ALA A 126 12.25 -5.38 8.27
N ALA A 127 12.77 -6.29 9.07
CA ALA A 127 14.09 -6.89 8.86
C ALA A 127 14.00 -8.43 9.02
N PRO A 128 14.89 -9.22 8.41
CA PRO A 128 14.93 -10.65 8.66
C PRO A 128 15.33 -10.93 10.12
N LYS A 129 14.96 -12.10 10.63
CA LYS A 129 15.44 -12.57 11.93
C LYS A 129 16.98 -12.58 11.96
N GLY A 130 17.54 -12.11 13.08
CA GLY A 130 19.00 -11.94 13.22
C GLY A 130 19.56 -10.65 12.58
N TYR A 131 18.67 -9.72 12.21
CA TYR A 131 19.04 -8.40 11.69
C TYR A 131 20.16 -7.74 12.50
N GLN A 132 21.18 -7.28 11.77
CA GLN A 132 22.21 -6.39 12.28
C GLN A 132 21.86 -4.97 11.85
N ILE A 133 21.99 -4.01 12.76
CA ILE A 133 21.66 -2.61 12.51
C ILE A 133 22.47 -2.10 11.31
N GLU A 134 21.78 -1.57 10.30
CA GLU A 134 22.40 -0.93 9.15
C GLU A 134 23.13 0.35 9.58
N THR A 135 24.42 0.45 9.26
CA THR A 135 25.25 1.63 9.55
C THR A 135 25.14 2.72 8.49
N GLU A 136 24.73 2.33 7.28
CA GLU A 136 24.45 3.23 6.17
C GLU A 136 23.06 2.94 5.62
N TRP A 137 22.36 4.00 5.21
CA TRP A 137 21.01 3.87 4.66
C TRP A 137 20.98 4.40 3.25
N ASN A 138 20.22 3.70 2.40
CA ASN A 138 19.91 4.17 1.07
C ASN A 138 19.20 5.53 1.14
N ARG A 139 19.53 6.42 0.19
CA ARG A 139 18.89 7.75 0.07
C ARG A 139 17.36 7.65 -0.04
N ASN A 140 16.83 6.70 -0.81
CA ASN A 140 15.39 6.52 -0.99
C ASN A 140 14.72 6.02 0.30
N PHE A 141 15.36 5.14 1.07
CA PHE A 141 14.86 4.74 2.38
C PHE A 141 14.77 5.93 3.34
N ARG A 142 15.80 6.80 3.37
CA ARG A 142 15.77 8.03 4.19
C ARG A 142 14.63 8.97 3.78
N ILE A 143 14.46 9.20 2.48
CA ILE A 143 13.38 10.04 1.94
C ILE A 143 12.02 9.46 2.30
N PHE A 144 11.83 8.15 2.11
CA PHE A 144 10.58 7.46 2.41
C PHE A 144 10.21 7.57 3.89
N VAL A 145 11.14 7.24 4.78
CA VAL A 145 10.95 7.32 6.24
C VAL A 145 10.65 8.74 6.68
N THR A 146 11.42 9.72 6.18
CA THR A 146 11.23 11.12 6.56
C THR A 146 9.88 11.64 6.05
N GLY A 147 9.54 11.37 4.79
CA GLY A 147 8.29 11.84 4.18
C GLY A 147 7.02 11.16 4.71
N THR A 148 7.15 10.07 5.47
CA THR A 148 6.04 9.36 6.10
C THR A 148 5.99 9.55 7.62
N SER A 149 6.90 10.36 8.19
CA SER A 149 6.90 10.68 9.62
C SER A 149 5.78 11.67 9.97
N LEU A 150 5.31 11.62 11.22
CA LEU A 150 4.32 12.59 11.71
C LEU A 150 4.91 14.01 11.70
N ASP A 151 6.17 14.17 12.11
CA ASP A 151 6.86 15.46 12.10
C ASP A 151 6.83 16.12 10.70
N TRP A 152 7.08 15.33 9.65
CA TRP A 152 7.03 15.86 8.29
C TRP A 152 5.64 16.40 7.96
N ILE A 153 4.62 15.62 8.30
CA ILE A 153 3.21 15.92 8.00
C ILE A 153 2.70 17.11 8.82
N GLU A 154 3.19 17.30 10.05
CA GLU A 154 2.83 18.45 10.89
C GLU A 154 3.53 19.74 10.43
N ILE A 155 4.77 19.63 9.94
CA ILE A 155 5.58 20.78 9.50
C ILE A 155 5.21 21.23 8.08
N HIS A 156 4.86 20.30 7.20
CA HIS A 156 4.66 20.58 5.78
C HIS A 156 3.19 20.46 5.38
N GLU A 157 2.67 21.47 4.69
CA GLU A 157 1.29 21.51 4.18
C GLU A 157 1.07 20.63 2.92
N TRP A 158 1.99 19.71 2.61
CA TRP A 158 1.92 18.86 1.42
C TRP A 158 2.32 17.41 1.71
N ASP A 159 1.71 16.50 0.96
CA ASP A 159 1.91 15.06 1.11
C ASP A 159 3.16 14.57 0.37
N ALA A 160 4.22 14.22 1.10
CA ALA A 160 5.47 13.70 0.52
C ALA A 160 5.27 12.44 -0.32
N ARG A 161 4.23 11.65 -0.06
CA ARG A 161 3.93 10.44 -0.83
C ARG A 161 3.55 10.74 -2.27
N GLY A 162 3.12 11.97 -2.56
CA GLY A 162 2.85 12.44 -3.92
C GLY A 162 4.07 12.47 -4.84
N VAL A 163 5.30 12.41 -4.31
CA VAL A 163 6.54 12.40 -5.11
C VAL A 163 7.30 11.07 -5.06
N PHE A 164 6.78 10.07 -4.36
CA PHE A 164 7.43 8.76 -4.30
C PHE A 164 7.27 8.04 -5.64
N SER A 165 8.37 7.49 -6.15
CA SER A 165 8.32 6.74 -7.41
C SER A 165 7.62 5.39 -7.19
N PRO A 166 6.75 4.96 -8.12
CA PRO A 166 6.18 3.64 -8.10
C PRO A 166 7.10 2.56 -8.69
N ASP A 167 8.30 2.92 -9.14
CA ASP A 167 9.23 2.01 -9.79
C ASP A 167 9.78 0.93 -8.86
N ARG A 168 10.01 -0.25 -9.44
CA ARG A 168 10.62 -1.38 -8.74
C ARG A 168 11.93 -1.02 -8.05
N LYS A 169 12.79 -0.23 -8.70
CA LYS A 169 14.09 0.16 -8.14
C LYS A 169 13.95 1.00 -6.87
N PHE A 170 12.96 1.89 -6.84
CA PHE A 170 12.66 2.72 -5.68
C PHE A 170 12.27 1.84 -4.48
N TRP A 171 11.39 0.85 -4.70
CA TRP A 171 11.02 -0.11 -3.65
C TRP A 171 12.16 -1.02 -3.21
N GLN A 172 13.01 -1.49 -4.14
CA GLN A 172 14.21 -2.25 -3.79
C GLN A 172 15.18 -1.45 -2.91
N ASP A 173 15.27 -0.14 -3.13
CA ASP A 173 16.13 0.75 -2.35
C ASP A 173 15.55 1.07 -0.97
N ILE A 174 14.23 0.99 -0.80
CA ILE A 174 13.55 1.21 0.47
C ILE A 174 13.63 -0.05 1.34
N LEU A 175 13.39 -1.23 0.77
CA LEU A 175 13.33 -2.48 1.53
C LEU A 175 14.71 -2.91 2.04
N HIS A 176 14.73 -3.68 3.13
CA HIS A 176 15.93 -4.43 3.50
C HIS A 176 16.31 -5.38 2.34
N PRO A 177 17.61 -5.59 2.03
CA PRO A 177 18.04 -6.42 0.89
C PRO A 177 17.41 -7.81 0.84
N SER A 178 17.21 -8.45 2.00
CA SER A 178 16.53 -9.75 2.11
C SER A 178 15.08 -9.74 1.64
N PHE A 179 14.39 -8.61 1.67
CA PHE A 179 13.03 -8.45 1.15
C PHE A 179 12.98 -7.85 -0.25
N SER A 180 14.11 -7.65 -0.93
CA SER A 180 14.13 -7.07 -2.29
C SER A 180 13.28 -7.84 -3.31
N THR A 181 12.99 -9.12 -3.04
CA THR A 181 12.12 -9.98 -3.85
C THR A 181 10.64 -9.58 -3.80
N VAL A 182 10.18 -8.89 -2.75
CA VAL A 182 8.78 -8.39 -2.64
C VAL A 182 8.59 -7.02 -3.30
N ALA A 183 9.68 -6.35 -3.70
CA ALA A 183 9.62 -5.05 -4.38
C ALA A 183 8.74 -5.00 -5.65
N PRO A 184 8.67 -6.05 -6.51
CA PRO A 184 7.77 -6.05 -7.66
C PRO A 184 6.30 -5.95 -7.27
N MET A 185 5.89 -6.59 -6.17
CA MET A 185 4.52 -6.52 -5.66
C MET A 185 4.22 -5.09 -5.21
N LEU A 186 5.07 -4.49 -4.36
CA LEU A 186 4.90 -3.11 -3.91
C LEU A 186 4.91 -2.10 -5.06
N SER A 187 5.76 -2.31 -6.07
CA SER A 187 5.79 -1.47 -7.26
C SER A 187 4.47 -1.49 -8.01
N GLN A 188 3.93 -2.67 -8.32
CA GLN A 188 2.65 -2.79 -9.02
C GLN A 188 1.47 -2.26 -8.18
N MET A 189 1.47 -2.51 -6.87
CA MET A 189 0.47 -1.92 -5.97
C MET A 189 0.55 -0.40 -5.97
N HIS A 190 1.76 0.15 -5.85
CA HIS A 190 1.98 1.59 -5.87
C HIS A 190 1.50 2.18 -7.18
N GLN A 191 1.86 1.60 -8.33
CA GLN A 191 1.38 2.05 -9.64
C GLN A 191 -0.15 2.12 -9.69
N TYR A 192 -0.84 1.12 -9.16
CA TYR A 192 -2.31 1.06 -9.20
C TYR A 192 -2.97 2.08 -8.24
N VAL A 193 -2.48 2.23 -7.01
CA VAL A 193 -3.04 3.21 -6.05
C VAL A 193 -2.51 4.63 -6.25
N TYR A 194 -1.45 4.79 -7.04
CA TYR A 194 -0.91 6.09 -7.38
C TYR A 194 -1.91 6.90 -8.21
N LEU A 195 -2.76 6.23 -8.97
CA LEU A 195 -3.80 6.85 -9.80
C LEU A 195 -4.95 7.43 -8.96
N GLU A 196 -5.52 8.51 -9.48
CA GLU A 196 -6.74 9.12 -8.93
C GLU A 196 -7.99 8.52 -9.59
N TRP A 197 -8.54 7.51 -8.95
CA TRP A 197 -9.70 6.77 -9.48
C TRP A 197 -11.01 7.55 -9.39
N ALA A 198 -11.06 8.72 -8.75
CA ALA A 198 -12.24 9.57 -8.76
C ALA A 198 -12.69 9.97 -10.19
N TYR A 199 -11.76 10.02 -11.14
CA TYR A 199 -11.99 10.27 -12.56
C TYR A 199 -12.62 9.08 -13.33
N ARG A 200 -12.79 7.92 -12.70
CA ARG A 200 -13.42 6.73 -13.28
C ARG A 200 -14.59 6.25 -12.41
N PRO A 201 -15.64 7.09 -12.20
CA PRO A 201 -16.75 6.76 -11.32
C PRO A 201 -17.57 5.54 -11.79
N GLU A 202 -17.42 5.12 -13.04
CA GLU A 202 -18.12 3.99 -13.63
C GLU A 202 -17.50 2.62 -13.30
N LEU A 203 -16.27 2.59 -12.76
CA LEU A 203 -15.64 1.35 -12.33
C LEU A 203 -16.35 0.79 -11.09
N ASN A 204 -16.30 -0.54 -10.93
CA ASN A 204 -16.74 -1.18 -9.71
C ASN A 204 -15.97 -0.58 -8.51
N PRO A 205 -16.63 -0.06 -7.46
CA PRO A 205 -15.98 0.55 -6.30
C PRO A 205 -14.87 -0.29 -5.64
N GLU A 206 -14.91 -1.62 -5.78
CA GLU A 206 -13.94 -2.55 -5.18
C GLU A 206 -12.72 -2.83 -6.07
N HIS A 207 -12.64 -2.29 -7.29
CA HIS A 207 -11.61 -2.65 -8.27
C HIS A 207 -10.16 -2.45 -7.77
N VAL A 208 -9.92 -1.46 -6.92
CA VAL A 208 -8.59 -1.23 -6.31
C VAL A 208 -8.28 -2.28 -5.24
N HIS A 209 -9.25 -2.64 -4.40
CA HIS A 209 -9.07 -3.73 -3.44
C HIS A 209 -8.79 -5.04 -4.16
N GLU A 210 -9.57 -5.33 -5.21
CA GLU A 210 -9.37 -6.50 -6.06
C GLU A 210 -7.95 -6.54 -6.66
N ALA A 211 -7.49 -5.43 -7.24
CA ALA A 211 -6.13 -5.34 -7.77
C ALA A 211 -5.06 -5.64 -6.71
N LEU A 212 -5.18 -5.05 -5.51
CA LEU A 212 -4.25 -5.30 -4.41
C LEU A 212 -4.31 -6.75 -3.90
N MET A 213 -5.50 -7.33 -3.76
CA MET A 213 -5.68 -8.73 -3.35
C MET A 213 -5.03 -9.69 -4.34
N ARG A 214 -5.20 -9.45 -5.65
CA ARG A 214 -4.54 -10.25 -6.69
C ARG A 214 -3.02 -10.18 -6.60
N LEU A 215 -2.46 -8.99 -6.41
CA LEU A 215 -1.03 -8.79 -6.25
C LEU A 215 -0.48 -9.48 -5.00
N LEU A 216 -1.21 -9.44 -3.87
CA LEU A 216 -0.87 -10.20 -2.67
C LEU A 216 -0.90 -11.71 -2.94
N LEU A 217 -1.95 -12.21 -3.62
CA LEU A 217 -2.08 -13.63 -3.91
C LEU A 217 -0.95 -14.14 -4.82
N ILE A 218 -0.58 -13.37 -5.84
CA ILE A 218 0.56 -13.66 -6.72
C ILE A 218 1.85 -13.80 -5.88
N GLU A 219 2.08 -12.86 -4.96
CA GLU A 219 3.28 -12.86 -4.13
C GLU A 219 3.28 -14.02 -3.11
N ILE A 220 2.13 -14.33 -2.50
CA ILE A 220 1.97 -15.48 -1.59
C ILE A 220 2.29 -16.79 -2.31
N VAL A 221 1.72 -16.98 -3.51
CA VAL A 221 1.98 -18.18 -4.34
C VAL A 221 3.46 -18.25 -4.72
N ARG A 222 4.07 -17.13 -5.12
CA ARG A 222 5.51 -17.05 -5.41
C ARG A 222 6.35 -17.49 -4.21
N ILE A 223 6.03 -17.02 -3.01
CA ILE A 223 6.74 -17.38 -1.77
C ILE A 223 6.62 -18.88 -1.52
N GLN A 224 5.41 -19.44 -1.63
CA GLN A 224 5.16 -20.86 -1.41
C GLN A 224 5.86 -21.75 -2.44
N ASP A 225 5.80 -21.40 -3.72
CA ASP A 225 6.36 -22.21 -4.82
C ASP A 225 7.89 -22.23 -4.79
N ASN A 226 8.53 -21.21 -4.22
CA ASN A 226 9.98 -21.09 -4.15
C ASN A 226 10.57 -21.35 -2.75
N ASP A 227 9.75 -21.77 -1.78
CA ASP A 227 10.15 -21.89 -0.36
C ASP A 227 10.92 -20.64 0.14
N ALA A 228 10.44 -19.47 -0.28
CA ALA A 228 11.14 -18.19 -0.12
C ALA A 228 10.59 -17.38 1.06
N ASP A 229 10.01 -18.06 2.06
CA ASP A 229 9.46 -17.41 3.25
C ASP A 229 10.60 -16.87 4.12
N ILE A 230 10.40 -15.67 4.67
CA ILE A 230 11.41 -14.99 5.49
C ILE A 230 10.74 -14.57 6.80
N GLU A 231 11.19 -15.18 7.89
CA GLU A 231 10.70 -14.84 9.22
C GLU A 231 11.07 -13.39 9.58
N PHE A 232 10.04 -12.58 9.88
CA PHE A 232 10.21 -11.18 10.27
C PHE A 232 10.78 -11.05 11.68
N ALA A 233 11.72 -10.13 11.86
CA ALA A 233 11.90 -9.41 13.11
C ALA A 233 11.07 -8.13 13.05
N THR A 234 10.00 -8.04 13.83
CA THR A 234 9.13 -6.85 13.86
C THR A 234 9.75 -5.76 14.73
N GLY A 235 9.65 -4.50 14.27
CA GLY A 235 10.08 -3.32 15.05
C GLY A 235 11.59 -3.12 15.20
N THR A 236 12.42 -3.84 14.45
CA THR A 236 13.89 -3.86 14.63
C THR A 236 14.68 -3.05 13.62
N ARG A 237 14.14 -2.76 12.42
CA ARG A 237 14.81 -1.87 11.47
C ARG A 237 14.64 -0.43 11.92
N ALA A 238 15.49 -0.05 12.88
CA ALA A 238 15.43 1.23 13.56
C ALA A 238 15.48 2.39 12.55
N LEU A 239 14.59 3.35 12.80
CA LEU A 239 14.59 4.65 12.16
C LEU A 239 15.94 5.36 12.39
N PRO A 240 16.26 6.35 11.55
CA PRO A 240 17.25 7.34 11.91
C PRO A 240 16.97 7.92 13.28
N VAL A 241 17.83 7.63 14.26
CA VAL A 241 18.06 8.63 15.29
C VAL A 241 18.85 9.72 14.57
N PRO A 242 18.36 10.98 14.50
CA PRO A 242 19.20 12.07 14.06
C PRO A 242 20.48 11.99 14.89
N LYS A 243 21.65 11.94 14.24
CA LYS A 243 22.88 12.22 14.99
C LYS A 243 22.74 13.68 15.47
N PRO A 244 22.96 13.94 16.78
CA PRO A 244 22.91 15.29 17.31
C PRO A 244 23.90 16.23 16.60
#